data_AF-A0A436FGX7-F1
#
_entry.id   AF-A0A436FGX7-F1
#
_cell.length_a   1.000
_cell.length_b   1.000
_cell.length_c   1.000
_cell.angle_alpha   90.00
_cell.angle_beta   90.00
_cell.angle_gamma   90.00
#
_symmetry.space_group_name_H-M   'P 1'
#
loop_
_entity.id
_entity.type
_entity.pdbx_description
1 polymer ?
#
loop_
_entity_poly.entity_id
_entity_poly.type
_entity_poly.pdbx_seq_one_letter_code
_entity_poly.pdbx_strand_id
1 'polypeptide(L)'
;LYAIGRAMQRHQRLFAVLETIDNGKPIRESRDIDVPLAIRHFIHHAGWAQALDKDFPGHKGVGVVGQIIPWNFPLLMLAWKIAPALAAGCTVVLKPAEFTPLTSILFAEICERAGVPKGVVNIVQGGPEAGVAIVNHPGIQKIAFTGSSEVGKIIRKATAGSGKKLSLELGGKSAFIVFEDADLDSAVEGLVDGIWFNQGQVCCAGSRLLVQEGIADALIAKVKTRMSRLRVGSPLDKNTDIGPLVDLTQLDRVKGLVAEGARQGAVCWQPDAALPSSGYYHLPTLATGVSPANILAQEEVFGPVLATMTFRNTEEAIELANNTRYGLAASVWSENVNLALHVAPQLKAGVVWVNGTNMFDAACGFGGYRESGFGREGGREGMFEYLTAKLPLGPVIKPATTSAQPVEQADGSAIDRTAKLFIGGKQVRPDGNYSLAIATAKGKLAGEVGLGSRKDIRDAVSAARGAKAWPEATAYNRSQ
;
A
#
# COMPACT_ATOMS: atom_id res chain seq x y z
N LEU A 1 -5.07 -25.57 -2.24
CA LEU A 1 -5.35 -24.31 -2.96
C LEU A 1 -6.50 -24.45 -3.97
N TYR A 2 -6.37 -25.24 -5.04
CA TYR A 2 -7.46 -25.42 -6.04
C TYR A 2 -8.78 -25.90 -5.40
N ALA A 3 -8.73 -26.91 -4.53
CA ALA A 3 -9.90 -27.42 -3.81
C ALA A 3 -10.56 -26.34 -2.92
N ILE A 4 -9.77 -25.47 -2.29
CA ILE A 4 -10.26 -24.33 -1.49
C ILE A 4 -11.03 -23.38 -2.41
N GLY A 5 -10.44 -22.97 -3.54
CA GLY A 5 -11.09 -22.10 -4.52
C GLY A 5 -12.40 -22.69 -5.06
N ARG A 6 -12.43 -23.98 -5.39
CA ARG A 6 -13.66 -24.67 -5.83
C ARG A 6 -14.71 -24.77 -4.73
N ALA A 7 -14.30 -25.00 -3.48
CA ALA A 7 -15.22 -25.02 -2.35
C ALA A 7 -15.82 -23.63 -2.10
N MET A 8 -15.00 -22.57 -2.11
CA MET A 8 -15.48 -21.20 -2.05
C MET A 8 -16.47 -20.89 -3.17
N GLN A 9 -16.21 -21.33 -4.40
CA GLN A 9 -17.12 -21.17 -5.53
C GLN A 9 -18.48 -21.87 -5.32
N ARG A 10 -18.50 -23.07 -4.72
CA ARG A 10 -19.75 -23.76 -4.37
C ARG A 10 -20.57 -23.00 -3.32
N HIS A 11 -19.88 -22.32 -2.39
CA HIS A 11 -20.50 -21.56 -1.30
C HIS A 11 -20.53 -20.05 -1.55
N GLN A 12 -20.31 -19.59 -2.78
CA GLN A 12 -20.09 -18.17 -3.10
C GLN A 12 -21.24 -17.26 -2.63
N ARG A 13 -22.49 -17.73 -2.74
CA ARG A 13 -23.67 -16.97 -2.30
C ARG A 13 -23.71 -16.82 -0.78
N LEU A 14 -23.28 -17.85 -0.04
CA LEU A 14 -23.20 -17.80 1.42
C LEU A 14 -22.10 -16.82 1.85
N PHE A 15 -20.93 -16.88 1.23
CA PHE A 15 -19.87 -15.91 1.47
C PHE A 15 -20.33 -14.48 1.20
N ALA A 16 -20.98 -14.23 0.07
CA ALA A 16 -21.43 -12.88 -0.30
C ALA A 16 -22.42 -12.31 0.72
N VAL A 17 -23.42 -13.10 1.14
CA VAL A 17 -24.40 -12.67 2.14
C VAL A 17 -23.75 -12.44 3.50
N LEU A 18 -22.84 -13.33 3.92
CA LEU A 18 -22.16 -13.21 5.20
C LEU A 18 -21.23 -11.98 5.23
N GLU A 19 -20.52 -11.71 4.13
CA GLU A 19 -19.68 -10.51 3.98
C GLU A 19 -20.55 -9.24 4.10
N THR A 20 -21.69 -9.18 3.42
CA THR A 20 -22.63 -8.04 3.51
C THR A 20 -23.18 -7.83 4.91
N ILE A 21 -23.56 -8.91 5.62
CA ILE A 21 -24.11 -8.81 6.98
C ILE A 21 -23.05 -8.29 7.96
N ASP A 22 -21.82 -8.78 7.84
CA ASP A 22 -20.74 -8.50 8.78
C ASP A 22 -20.10 -7.13 8.54
N ASN A 23 -19.88 -6.75 7.27
CA ASN A 23 -19.18 -5.53 6.90
C ASN A 23 -20.10 -4.34 6.60
N GLY A 24 -21.31 -4.59 6.09
CA GLY A 24 -22.24 -3.55 5.65
C GLY A 24 -22.18 -3.18 4.16
N LYS A 25 -21.24 -3.74 3.37
CA LYS A 25 -21.20 -3.46 1.92
C LYS A 25 -22.40 -4.02 1.15
N PRO A 26 -22.85 -3.35 0.07
CA PRO A 26 -23.91 -3.84 -0.79
C PRO A 26 -23.64 -5.25 -1.32
N ILE A 27 -24.66 -6.10 -1.28
CA ILE A 27 -24.59 -7.51 -1.71
C ILE A 27 -24.12 -7.68 -3.15
N ARG A 28 -24.36 -6.67 -4.00
CA ARG A 28 -23.87 -6.64 -5.37
C ARG A 28 -22.34 -6.65 -5.41
N GLU A 29 -21.69 -5.84 -4.58
CA GLU A 29 -20.22 -5.78 -4.50
C GLU A 29 -19.64 -7.09 -3.96
N SER A 30 -20.19 -7.62 -2.86
CA SER A 30 -19.75 -8.90 -2.31
C SER A 30 -19.87 -10.04 -3.32
N ARG A 31 -20.96 -10.08 -4.10
CA ARG A 31 -21.25 -11.12 -5.09
C ARG A 31 -20.40 -10.99 -6.34
N ASP A 32 -20.24 -9.77 -6.86
CA ASP A 32 -19.68 -9.54 -8.19
C ASP A 32 -18.17 -9.24 -8.16
N ILE A 33 -17.64 -8.80 -7.01
CA ILE A 33 -16.24 -8.38 -6.85
C ILE A 33 -15.51 -9.22 -5.79
N ASP A 34 -15.84 -9.08 -4.50
CA ASP A 34 -15.08 -9.66 -3.39
C ASP A 34 -14.92 -11.19 -3.52
N VAL A 35 -16.04 -11.90 -3.62
CA VAL A 35 -16.03 -13.36 -3.63
C VAL A 35 -15.40 -13.92 -4.91
N PRO A 36 -15.74 -13.45 -6.12
CA PRO A 36 -15.09 -13.88 -7.35
C PRO A 36 -13.57 -13.64 -7.35
N LEU A 37 -13.11 -12.47 -6.89
CA LEU A 37 -11.68 -12.18 -6.79
C LEU A 37 -11.00 -13.07 -5.76
N ALA A 38 -11.60 -13.28 -4.58
CA ALA A 38 -11.05 -14.19 -3.57
C ALA A 38 -10.87 -15.61 -4.12
N ILE A 39 -11.88 -16.13 -4.84
CA ILE A 39 -11.81 -17.43 -5.53
C ILE A 39 -10.68 -17.43 -6.58
N ARG A 40 -10.60 -16.38 -7.40
CA ARG A 40 -9.56 -16.20 -8.42
C ARG A 40 -8.17 -16.23 -7.81
N HIS A 41 -7.94 -15.61 -6.65
CA HIS A 41 -6.66 -15.68 -5.93
C HIS A 41 -6.26 -17.11 -5.57
N PHE A 42 -7.17 -17.91 -5.00
CA PHE A 42 -6.85 -19.31 -4.67
C PHE A 42 -6.61 -20.18 -5.90
N ILE A 43 -7.38 -19.99 -6.98
CA ILE A 43 -7.21 -20.74 -8.23
C ILE A 43 -5.88 -20.36 -8.90
N HIS A 44 -5.56 -19.08 -8.99
CA HIS A 44 -4.32 -18.59 -9.60
C HIS A 44 -3.09 -19.09 -8.84
N HIS A 45 -3.06 -18.92 -7.52
CA HIS A 45 -1.91 -19.31 -6.70
C HIS A 45 -1.74 -20.83 -6.56
N ALA A 46 -2.77 -21.63 -6.87
CA ALA A 46 -2.59 -23.07 -7.04
C ALA A 46 -1.60 -23.39 -8.18
N GLY A 47 -1.59 -22.59 -9.25
CA GLY A 47 -0.61 -22.71 -10.33
C GLY A 47 0.81 -22.39 -9.87
N TRP A 48 0.98 -21.33 -9.06
CA TRP A 48 2.28 -21.00 -8.47
C TRP A 48 2.82 -22.10 -7.56
N ALA A 49 1.94 -22.73 -6.76
CA ALA A 49 2.33 -23.87 -5.94
C ALA A 49 2.83 -25.05 -6.79
N GLN A 50 2.14 -25.34 -7.90
CA GLN A 50 2.52 -26.42 -8.83
C GLN A 50 3.85 -26.13 -9.55
N ALA A 51 4.13 -24.86 -9.85
CA ALA A 51 5.32 -24.45 -10.61
C ALA A 51 6.48 -23.95 -9.73
N LEU A 52 6.36 -24.04 -8.40
CA LEU A 52 7.23 -23.34 -7.45
C LEU A 52 8.73 -23.60 -7.69
N ASP A 53 9.14 -24.87 -7.77
CA ASP A 53 10.55 -25.25 -7.97
C ASP A 53 11.09 -24.84 -9.35
N LYS A 54 10.21 -24.77 -10.37
CA LYS A 54 10.58 -24.37 -11.73
C LYS A 54 10.76 -22.86 -11.85
N ASP A 55 9.81 -22.09 -11.34
CA ASP A 55 9.73 -20.65 -11.58
C ASP A 55 10.48 -19.81 -10.52
N PHE A 56 10.76 -20.43 -9.36
CA PHE A 56 11.55 -19.87 -8.26
C PHE A 56 12.66 -20.84 -7.82
N PRO A 57 13.58 -21.21 -8.73
CA PRO A 57 14.66 -22.13 -8.40
C PRO A 57 15.50 -21.58 -7.25
N GLY A 58 15.94 -22.48 -6.36
CA GLY A 58 16.73 -22.10 -5.19
C GLY A 58 15.96 -21.32 -4.11
N HIS A 59 14.63 -21.26 -4.15
CA HIS A 59 13.81 -20.64 -3.11
C HIS A 59 13.01 -21.68 -2.29
N LYS A 60 12.65 -21.30 -1.07
CA LYS A 60 11.73 -22.04 -0.17
C LYS A 60 10.81 -21.07 0.56
N GLY A 61 9.69 -21.56 1.07
CA GLY A 61 8.81 -20.80 1.96
C GLY A 61 9.55 -20.27 3.19
N VAL A 62 9.16 -19.10 3.67
CA VAL A 62 9.78 -18.44 4.83
C VAL A 62 9.52 -19.16 6.16
N GLY A 63 8.52 -20.03 6.25
CA GLY A 63 8.11 -20.73 7.47
C GLY A 63 6.69 -20.34 7.90
N VAL A 64 6.53 -19.96 9.16
CA VAL A 64 5.25 -19.50 9.72
C VAL A 64 5.08 -17.99 9.45
N VAL A 65 3.92 -17.62 8.93
CA VAL A 65 3.56 -16.24 8.63
C VAL A 65 2.45 -15.76 9.58
N GLY A 66 2.70 -14.66 10.29
CA GLY A 66 1.68 -13.89 10.99
C GLY A 66 1.01 -12.91 10.04
N GLN A 67 -0.32 -12.97 9.93
CA GLN A 67 -1.10 -12.19 8.98
C GLN A 67 -2.19 -11.41 9.72
N ILE A 68 -2.31 -10.13 9.41
CA ILE A 68 -3.30 -9.24 10.03
C ILE A 68 -3.94 -8.42 8.91
N ILE A 69 -5.27 -8.47 8.82
CA ILE A 69 -6.04 -7.86 7.73
C ILE A 69 -7.08 -6.85 8.25
N PRO A 70 -7.45 -5.85 7.43
CA PRO A 70 -8.45 -4.84 7.78
C PRO A 70 -9.86 -5.39 7.57
N TRP A 71 -10.84 -4.54 7.88
CA TRP A 71 -12.26 -4.87 7.86
C TRP A 71 -12.96 -4.56 6.53
N ASN A 72 -12.33 -3.84 5.60
CA ASN A 72 -13.03 -3.29 4.45
C ASN A 72 -13.31 -4.29 3.32
N PHE A 73 -12.42 -5.25 3.09
CA PHE A 73 -12.66 -6.39 2.20
C PHE A 73 -12.25 -7.70 2.89
N PRO A 74 -12.97 -8.13 3.95
CA PRO A 74 -12.52 -9.20 4.85
C PRO A 74 -12.08 -10.49 4.13
N LEU A 75 -12.93 -11.05 3.27
CA LEU A 75 -12.65 -12.30 2.56
C LEU A 75 -11.57 -12.12 1.49
N LEU A 76 -11.60 -11.01 0.74
CA LEU A 76 -10.62 -10.75 -0.31
C LEU A 76 -9.22 -10.50 0.28
N MET A 77 -9.12 -9.74 1.37
CA MET A 77 -7.87 -9.51 2.09
C MET A 77 -7.32 -10.81 2.69
N LEU A 78 -8.20 -11.67 3.21
CA LEU A 78 -7.81 -13.02 3.61
C LEU A 78 -7.21 -13.79 2.43
N ALA A 79 -7.83 -13.76 1.26
CA ALA A 79 -7.33 -14.45 0.07
C ALA A 79 -5.96 -13.89 -0.40
N TRP A 80 -5.79 -12.57 -0.39
CA TRP A 80 -4.51 -11.90 -0.73
C TRP A 80 -3.36 -12.34 0.19
N LYS A 81 -3.66 -12.65 1.45
CA LYS A 81 -2.67 -13.12 2.43
C LYS A 81 -2.42 -14.63 2.36
N ILE A 82 -3.48 -15.43 2.45
CA ILE A 82 -3.35 -16.88 2.63
C ILE A 82 -2.93 -17.58 1.32
N ALA A 83 -3.48 -17.18 0.18
CA ALA A 83 -3.24 -17.88 -1.08
C ALA A 83 -1.75 -17.91 -1.50
N PRO A 84 -1.01 -16.78 -1.54
CA PRO A 84 0.42 -16.80 -1.86
C PRO A 84 1.27 -17.45 -0.76
N ALA A 85 0.91 -17.31 0.52
CA ALA A 85 1.65 -17.94 1.61
C ALA A 85 1.64 -19.47 1.49
N LEU A 86 0.46 -20.05 1.31
CA LEU A 86 0.31 -21.50 1.10
C LEU A 86 0.98 -21.95 -0.20
N ALA A 87 0.91 -21.14 -1.27
CA ALA A 87 1.56 -21.47 -2.54
C ALA A 87 3.08 -21.52 -2.43
N ALA A 88 3.67 -20.66 -1.59
CA ALA A 88 5.10 -20.67 -1.28
C ALA A 88 5.52 -21.82 -0.33
N GLY A 89 4.56 -22.61 0.18
CA GLY A 89 4.81 -23.67 1.16
C GLY A 89 4.92 -23.17 2.60
N CYS A 90 4.35 -22.00 2.92
CA CYS A 90 4.28 -21.48 4.29
C CYS A 90 3.04 -22.00 5.03
N THR A 91 3.07 -21.90 6.36
CA THR A 91 1.87 -22.00 7.21
C THR A 91 1.49 -20.63 7.75
N VAL A 92 0.22 -20.43 8.11
CA VAL A 92 -0.30 -19.11 8.46
C VAL A 92 -1.00 -19.08 9.82
N VAL A 93 -0.82 -17.98 10.54
CA VAL A 93 -1.64 -17.54 11.66
C VAL A 93 -2.24 -16.19 11.28
N LEU A 94 -3.53 -16.17 10.95
CA LEU A 94 -4.23 -14.98 10.49
C LEU A 94 -5.20 -14.46 11.56
N LYS A 95 -5.17 -13.14 11.79
CA LYS A 95 -6.16 -12.42 12.58
C LYS A 95 -6.98 -11.49 11.66
N PRO A 96 -8.28 -11.74 11.47
CA PRO A 96 -9.17 -10.81 10.76
C PRO A 96 -9.46 -9.59 11.64
N ALA A 97 -10.01 -8.53 11.07
CA ALA A 97 -10.41 -7.37 11.85
C ALA A 97 -11.57 -7.69 12.80
N GLU A 98 -11.58 -7.05 13.98
CA GLU A 98 -12.56 -7.32 15.04
C GLU A 98 -14.00 -6.98 14.64
N PHE A 99 -14.17 -6.04 13.70
CA PHE A 99 -15.46 -5.65 13.15
C PHE A 99 -16.02 -6.63 12.12
N THR A 100 -15.20 -7.53 11.57
CA THR A 100 -15.61 -8.38 10.42
C THR A 100 -15.04 -9.82 10.48
N PRO A 101 -15.33 -10.58 11.54
CA PRO A 101 -14.75 -11.91 11.73
C PRO A 101 -15.43 -13.03 10.92
N LEU A 102 -16.67 -12.87 10.45
CA LEU A 102 -17.55 -13.99 10.12
C LEU A 102 -17.12 -14.78 8.89
N THR A 103 -16.71 -14.13 7.80
CA THR A 103 -16.29 -14.86 6.59
C THR A 103 -14.96 -15.59 6.76
N SER A 104 -14.12 -15.15 7.69
CA SER A 104 -12.92 -15.91 8.07
C SER A 104 -13.25 -17.22 8.79
N ILE A 105 -14.33 -17.26 9.59
CA ILE A 105 -14.81 -18.47 10.27
C ILE A 105 -15.35 -19.46 9.23
N LEU A 106 -16.18 -18.98 8.30
CA LEU A 106 -16.66 -19.81 7.20
C LEU A 106 -15.50 -20.35 6.34
N PHE A 107 -14.47 -19.53 6.10
CA PHE A 107 -13.27 -19.99 5.39
C PHE A 107 -12.52 -21.10 6.15
N ALA A 108 -12.48 -21.07 7.49
CA ALA A 108 -11.89 -22.14 8.30
C ALA A 108 -12.64 -23.48 8.09
N GLU A 109 -13.97 -23.47 8.10
CA GLU A 109 -14.81 -24.64 7.79
C GLU A 109 -14.56 -25.17 6.38
N ILE A 110 -14.38 -24.27 5.41
CA ILE A 110 -13.99 -24.64 4.04
C ILE A 110 -12.62 -25.31 4.01
N CYS A 111 -11.63 -24.82 4.78
CA CYS A 111 -10.30 -25.43 4.85
C CYS A 111 -10.35 -26.85 5.41
N GLU A 112 -11.12 -27.06 6.48
CA GLU A 112 -11.33 -28.38 7.07
C GLU A 112 -11.91 -29.35 6.02
N ARG A 113 -13.03 -28.97 5.38
CA ARG A 113 -13.69 -29.81 4.37
C ARG A 113 -12.87 -30.02 3.09
N ALA A 114 -12.02 -29.06 2.73
CA ALA A 114 -11.12 -29.16 1.59
C ALA A 114 -9.88 -30.04 1.88
N GLY A 115 -9.73 -30.57 3.10
CA GLY A 115 -8.63 -31.43 3.49
C GLY A 115 -7.31 -30.69 3.67
N VAL A 116 -7.35 -29.40 4.05
CA VAL A 116 -6.14 -28.65 4.41
C VAL A 116 -5.50 -29.33 5.62
N PRO A 117 -4.20 -29.70 5.58
CA PRO A 117 -3.57 -30.39 6.70
C PRO A 117 -3.64 -29.58 8.00
N LYS A 118 -3.79 -30.29 9.12
CA LYS A 118 -3.91 -29.67 10.46
C LYS A 118 -2.72 -28.73 10.73
N GLY A 119 -3.02 -27.50 11.14
CA GLY A 119 -2.03 -26.48 11.47
C GLY A 119 -1.47 -25.67 10.29
N VAL A 120 -1.83 -25.97 9.03
CA VAL A 120 -1.39 -25.18 7.87
C VAL A 120 -2.07 -23.81 7.84
N VAL A 121 -3.36 -23.76 8.19
CA VAL A 121 -4.15 -22.54 8.33
C VAL A 121 -4.67 -22.45 9.76
N ASN A 122 -4.41 -21.34 10.43
CA ASN A 122 -4.87 -21.06 11.78
C ASN A 122 -5.48 -19.66 11.78
N ILE A 123 -6.73 -19.52 12.23
CA ILE A 123 -7.43 -18.24 12.31
C ILE A 123 -7.73 -17.93 13.76
N VAL A 124 -7.27 -16.78 14.24
CA VAL A 124 -7.41 -16.35 15.62
C VAL A 124 -8.15 -15.01 15.64
N GLN A 125 -9.36 -15.04 16.17
CA GLN A 125 -10.16 -13.84 16.40
C GLN A 125 -9.60 -13.04 17.58
N GLY A 126 -9.80 -11.72 17.58
CA GLY A 126 -9.48 -10.89 18.74
C GLY A 126 -9.25 -9.43 18.38
N GLY A 127 -9.06 -8.61 19.42
CA GLY A 127 -8.76 -7.19 19.31
C GLY A 127 -7.28 -6.88 19.02
N PRO A 128 -6.83 -5.64 19.24
CA PRO A 128 -5.44 -5.22 19.03
C PRO A 128 -4.40 -6.10 19.74
N GLU A 129 -4.70 -6.64 20.92
CA GLU A 129 -3.80 -7.48 21.71
C GLU A 129 -3.42 -8.76 20.98
N ALA A 130 -4.37 -9.39 20.27
CA ALA A 130 -4.11 -10.56 19.45
C ALA A 130 -3.16 -10.23 18.29
N GLY A 131 -3.31 -9.05 17.68
CA GLY A 131 -2.40 -8.57 16.64
C GLY A 131 -0.98 -8.34 17.18
N VAL A 132 -0.86 -7.71 18.35
CA VAL A 132 0.43 -7.49 19.03
C VAL A 132 1.10 -8.83 19.38
N ALA A 133 0.32 -9.80 19.87
CA ALA A 133 0.83 -11.14 20.18
C ALA A 133 1.39 -11.84 18.93
N ILE A 134 0.69 -11.78 17.80
CA ILE A 134 1.17 -12.32 16.51
C ILE A 134 2.47 -11.64 16.09
N VAL A 135 2.52 -10.30 16.12
CA VAL A 135 3.70 -9.53 15.66
C VAL A 135 4.95 -9.85 16.47
N ASN A 136 4.81 -9.99 17.79
CA ASN A 136 5.92 -10.22 18.71
C ASN A 136 6.29 -11.71 18.88
N HIS A 137 5.55 -12.63 18.29
CA HIS A 137 5.77 -14.06 18.52
C HIS A 137 7.14 -14.52 17.98
N PRO A 138 8.01 -15.15 18.79
CA PRO A 138 9.34 -15.56 18.34
C PRO A 138 9.29 -16.64 17.26
N GLY A 139 8.27 -17.50 17.28
CA GLY A 139 8.08 -18.58 16.31
C GLY A 139 7.58 -18.16 14.92
N ILE A 140 7.30 -16.88 14.67
CA ILE A 140 6.83 -16.38 13.37
C ILE A 140 8.00 -15.78 12.58
N GLN A 141 8.17 -16.16 11.30
CA GLN A 141 9.29 -15.72 10.45
C GLN A 141 8.93 -14.56 9.53
N LYS A 142 7.63 -14.34 9.25
CA LYS A 142 7.17 -13.21 8.45
C LYS A 142 5.92 -12.58 9.04
N ILE A 143 5.84 -11.25 8.98
CA ILE A 143 4.62 -10.50 9.20
C ILE A 143 4.13 -9.92 7.87
N ALA A 144 2.85 -10.11 7.57
CA ALA A 144 2.15 -9.45 6.47
C ALA A 144 0.95 -8.70 7.05
N PHE A 145 0.96 -7.37 6.95
CA PHE A 145 -0.07 -6.52 7.53
C PHE A 145 -0.70 -5.63 6.46
N THR A 146 -2.02 -5.51 6.51
CA THR A 146 -2.76 -4.46 5.81
C THR A 146 -3.58 -3.65 6.81
N GLY A 147 -3.52 -2.32 6.72
CA GLY A 147 -4.25 -1.44 7.63
C GLY A 147 -3.69 -0.01 7.65
N SER A 148 -3.84 0.70 8.77
CA SER A 148 -3.44 2.10 8.85
C SER A 148 -1.92 2.29 8.87
N SER A 149 -1.44 3.42 8.31
CA SER A 149 -0.02 3.74 8.29
C SER A 149 0.60 3.86 9.70
N GLU A 150 -0.16 4.34 10.68
CA GLU A 150 0.29 4.43 12.07
C GLU A 150 0.53 3.06 12.70
N VAL A 151 -0.37 2.09 12.48
CA VAL A 151 -0.15 0.71 12.94
C VAL A 151 1.02 0.07 12.20
N GLY A 152 1.18 0.34 10.90
CA GLY A 152 2.35 -0.08 10.13
C GLY A 152 3.68 0.40 10.74
N LYS A 153 3.74 1.67 11.19
CA LYS A 153 4.91 2.23 11.90
C LYS A 153 5.17 1.51 13.22
N ILE A 154 4.13 1.16 13.98
CA ILE A 154 4.24 0.41 15.24
C ILE A 154 4.81 -1.00 14.97
N ILE A 155 4.26 -1.73 13.99
CA ILE A 155 4.72 -3.07 13.61
C ILE A 155 6.18 -3.03 13.15
N ARG A 156 6.56 -2.03 12.35
CA ARG A 156 7.94 -1.89 11.89
C ARG A 156 8.92 -1.69 13.05
N LYS A 157 8.54 -0.91 14.08
CA LYS A 157 9.35 -0.73 15.28
C LYS A 157 9.45 -2.04 16.09
N ALA A 158 8.32 -2.71 16.29
CA ALA A 158 8.25 -3.95 17.07
C ALA A 158 9.06 -5.11 16.46
N THR A 159 9.17 -5.15 15.12
CA THR A 159 9.89 -6.20 14.40
C THR A 159 11.37 -5.90 14.16
N ALA A 160 11.86 -4.69 14.50
CA ALA A 160 13.25 -4.30 14.29
C ALA A 160 14.22 -5.22 15.06
N GLY A 161 15.24 -5.73 14.39
CA GLY A 161 16.24 -6.65 14.98
C GLY A 161 15.80 -8.11 15.10
N SER A 162 14.53 -8.45 14.82
CA SER A 162 14.02 -9.82 14.96
C SER A 162 14.39 -10.79 13.83
N GLY A 163 14.92 -10.26 12.70
CA GLY A 163 15.16 -11.03 11.49
C GLY A 163 13.91 -11.44 10.70
N LYS A 164 12.71 -11.05 11.17
CA LYS A 164 11.45 -11.35 10.47
C LYS A 164 11.37 -10.60 9.14
N LYS A 165 10.86 -11.27 8.11
CA LYS A 165 10.43 -10.59 6.88
C LYS A 165 9.16 -9.79 7.16
N LEU A 166 9.00 -8.64 6.52
CA LEU A 166 7.87 -7.74 6.75
C LEU A 166 7.35 -7.23 5.41
N SER A 167 6.04 -7.29 5.21
CA SER A 167 5.34 -6.55 4.14
C SER A 167 4.19 -5.76 4.76
N LEU A 168 4.01 -4.52 4.30
CA LEU A 168 3.04 -3.56 4.82
C LEU A 168 2.27 -2.97 3.65
N GLU A 169 0.96 -3.18 3.62
CA GLU A 169 0.05 -2.48 2.69
C GLU A 169 -0.78 -1.48 3.51
N LEU A 170 -0.52 -0.18 3.31
CA LEU A 170 -1.03 0.86 4.20
C LEU A 170 -2.01 1.80 3.47
N GLY A 171 -2.38 2.90 4.12
CA GLY A 171 -3.34 3.85 3.60
C GLY A 171 -2.95 4.48 2.26
N GLY A 172 -3.95 5.01 1.58
CA GLY A 172 -3.79 5.66 0.29
C GLY A 172 -4.68 6.89 0.14
N LYS A 173 -4.25 7.79 -0.73
CA LYS A 173 -5.06 8.95 -1.15
C LYS A 173 -4.88 9.10 -2.66
N SER A 174 -5.30 8.04 -3.38
CA SER A 174 -5.02 7.87 -4.81
C SER A 174 -5.55 9.05 -5.62
N ALA A 175 -4.74 9.49 -6.59
CA ALA A 175 -5.14 10.52 -7.54
C ALA A 175 -5.98 9.90 -8.67
N PHE A 176 -7.04 10.60 -9.07
CA PHE A 176 -7.87 10.30 -10.24
C PHE A 176 -7.77 11.50 -11.18
N ILE A 177 -6.98 11.37 -12.23
CA ILE A 177 -6.56 12.48 -13.10
C ILE A 177 -7.39 12.45 -14.38
N VAL A 178 -8.09 13.53 -14.70
CA VAL A 178 -8.94 13.65 -15.90
C VAL A 178 -8.46 14.82 -16.75
N PHE A 179 -7.94 14.51 -17.93
CA PHE A 179 -7.52 15.49 -18.94
C PHE A 179 -8.70 15.92 -19.82
N GLU A 180 -8.56 17.07 -20.50
CA GLU A 180 -9.59 17.66 -21.37
C GLU A 180 -10.06 16.74 -22.50
N ASP A 181 -9.20 15.84 -22.97
CA ASP A 181 -9.48 14.90 -24.05
C ASP A 181 -9.99 13.54 -23.56
N ALA A 182 -10.27 13.39 -22.27
CA ALA A 182 -10.83 12.15 -21.72
C ALA A 182 -12.26 11.91 -22.23
N ASP A 183 -12.64 10.63 -22.37
CA ASP A 183 -14.06 10.26 -22.41
C ASP A 183 -14.69 10.62 -21.06
N LEU A 184 -15.42 11.73 -21.06
CA LEU A 184 -15.97 12.33 -19.86
C LEU A 184 -17.03 11.46 -19.20
N ASP A 185 -17.84 10.76 -19.98
CA ASP A 185 -18.91 9.91 -19.43
C ASP A 185 -18.31 8.65 -18.80
N SER A 186 -17.35 8.01 -19.48
CA SER A 186 -16.62 6.87 -18.91
C SER A 186 -15.81 7.27 -17.66
N ALA A 187 -15.17 8.44 -17.66
CA ALA A 187 -14.45 8.95 -16.49
C ALA A 187 -15.39 9.21 -15.31
N VAL A 188 -16.60 9.71 -15.55
CA VAL A 188 -17.61 9.92 -14.49
C VAL A 188 -18.09 8.60 -13.92
N GLU A 189 -18.45 7.61 -14.75
CA GLU A 189 -18.87 6.30 -14.25
C GLU A 189 -17.73 5.61 -13.50
N GLY A 190 -16.51 5.62 -14.06
CA GLY A 190 -15.33 5.06 -13.41
C GLY A 190 -14.97 5.76 -12.10
N LEU A 191 -15.15 7.07 -12.01
CA LEU A 191 -14.96 7.82 -10.76
C LEU A 191 -16.02 7.43 -9.73
N VAL A 192 -17.29 7.41 -10.14
CA VAL A 192 -18.40 7.14 -9.22
C VAL A 192 -18.28 5.74 -8.64
N ASP A 193 -18.07 4.74 -9.50
CA ASP A 193 -17.80 3.36 -9.09
C ASP A 193 -16.41 3.21 -8.45
N GLY A 194 -15.51 4.17 -8.61
CA GLY A 194 -14.16 4.15 -8.05
C GLY A 194 -14.07 4.62 -6.59
N ILE A 195 -14.85 5.64 -6.23
CA ILE A 195 -14.83 6.27 -4.89
C ILE A 195 -16.03 5.89 -4.03
N TRP A 196 -17.19 5.59 -4.61
CA TRP A 196 -18.37 5.18 -3.84
C TRP A 196 -18.55 3.67 -3.72
N PHE A 197 -17.78 2.89 -4.48
CA PHE A 197 -17.59 1.46 -4.23
C PHE A 197 -17.13 1.22 -2.79
N ASN A 198 -17.78 0.27 -2.13
CA ASN A 198 -17.60 -0.06 -0.71
C ASN A 198 -17.65 1.19 0.19
N GLN A 199 -18.50 2.17 -0.17
CA GLN A 199 -18.68 3.43 0.54
C GLN A 199 -17.36 4.21 0.71
N GLY A 200 -16.43 4.08 -0.24
CA GLY A 200 -15.11 4.73 -0.18
C GLY A 200 -14.16 4.14 0.87
N GLN A 201 -14.52 3.01 1.48
CA GLN A 201 -13.67 2.24 2.40
C GLN A 201 -12.70 1.37 1.58
N VAL A 202 -11.97 2.00 0.66
CA VAL A 202 -11.08 1.33 -0.31
C VAL A 202 -9.73 2.03 -0.28
N CYS A 203 -8.66 1.28 0.01
CA CYS A 203 -7.32 1.85 0.14
C CYS A 203 -6.85 2.57 -1.13
N CYS A 204 -7.31 2.12 -2.31
CA CYS A 204 -6.95 2.69 -3.60
C CYS A 204 -8.01 3.63 -4.18
N ALA A 205 -9.07 4.01 -3.43
CA ALA A 205 -10.16 4.83 -3.94
C ALA A 205 -9.65 6.10 -4.64
N GLY A 206 -10.25 6.47 -5.77
CA GLY A 206 -10.01 7.72 -6.52
C GLY A 206 -10.47 8.97 -5.77
N SER A 207 -10.09 9.08 -4.50
CA SER A 207 -10.60 10.01 -3.50
C SER A 207 -10.01 11.43 -3.62
N ARG A 208 -9.10 11.65 -4.58
CA ARG A 208 -8.64 12.96 -5.05
C ARG A 208 -8.84 13.05 -6.55
N LEU A 209 -9.90 13.72 -6.95
CA LEU A 209 -10.13 14.08 -8.34
C LEU A 209 -9.25 15.28 -8.70
N LEU A 210 -8.38 15.10 -9.68
CA LEU A 210 -7.65 16.16 -10.37
C LEU A 210 -8.26 16.30 -11.75
N VAL A 211 -8.90 17.42 -12.05
CA VAL A 211 -9.56 17.65 -13.34
C VAL A 211 -8.97 18.87 -14.05
N GLN A 212 -8.72 18.75 -15.34
CA GLN A 212 -8.19 19.88 -16.12
C GLN A 212 -9.26 20.99 -16.24
N GLU A 213 -8.84 22.25 -16.11
CA GLU A 213 -9.74 23.39 -15.93
C GLU A 213 -10.81 23.55 -17.03
N GLY A 214 -10.48 23.25 -18.30
CA GLY A 214 -11.40 23.39 -19.43
C GLY A 214 -12.64 22.48 -19.37
N ILE A 215 -12.59 21.39 -18.60
CA ILE A 215 -13.70 20.43 -18.47
C ILE A 215 -14.25 20.32 -17.03
N ALA A 216 -13.70 21.08 -16.07
CA ALA A 216 -13.99 20.92 -14.65
C ALA A 216 -15.48 21.08 -14.32
N ASP A 217 -16.13 22.14 -14.81
CA ASP A 217 -17.54 22.41 -14.53
C ASP A 217 -18.46 21.33 -15.14
N ALA A 218 -18.17 20.91 -16.37
CA ALA A 218 -18.91 19.87 -17.07
C ALA A 218 -18.79 18.51 -16.35
N LEU A 219 -17.58 18.13 -15.94
CA LEU A 219 -17.33 16.93 -15.16
C LEU A 219 -18.08 16.98 -13.82
N ILE A 220 -17.93 18.08 -13.06
CA ILE A 220 -18.57 18.23 -11.74
C ILE A 220 -20.10 18.14 -11.85
N ALA A 221 -20.70 18.74 -12.88
CA ALA A 221 -22.14 18.65 -13.11
C ALA A 221 -22.59 17.20 -13.39
N LYS A 222 -21.84 16.46 -14.22
CA LYS A 222 -22.11 15.03 -14.49
C LYS A 222 -21.93 14.18 -13.23
N VAL A 223 -20.88 14.42 -12.43
CA VAL A 223 -20.65 13.73 -11.16
C VAL A 223 -21.81 13.97 -10.19
N LYS A 224 -22.24 15.22 -9.97
CA LYS A 224 -23.41 15.53 -9.13
C LYS A 224 -24.68 14.82 -9.61
N THR A 225 -24.90 14.78 -10.92
CA THR A 225 -26.04 14.08 -11.53
C THR A 225 -25.98 12.59 -11.25
N ARG A 226 -24.81 11.94 -11.40
CA ARG A 226 -24.67 10.51 -11.13
C ARG A 226 -24.72 10.17 -9.65
N MET A 227 -24.12 10.98 -8.79
CA MET A 227 -24.21 10.85 -7.33
C MET A 227 -25.66 10.92 -6.83
N SER A 228 -26.49 11.80 -7.42
CA SER A 228 -27.92 11.93 -7.06
C SER A 228 -28.76 10.69 -7.38
N ARG A 229 -28.23 9.76 -8.19
CA ARG A 229 -28.89 8.49 -8.54
C ARG A 229 -28.44 7.32 -7.69
N LEU A 230 -27.44 7.50 -6.82
CA LEU A 230 -26.97 6.44 -5.92
C LEU A 230 -28.02 6.15 -4.85
N ARG A 231 -28.40 4.88 -4.72
CA ARG A 231 -29.37 4.43 -3.73
C ARG A 231 -28.68 4.09 -2.42
N VAL A 232 -28.96 4.89 -1.39
CA VAL A 232 -28.54 4.62 -0.01
C VAL A 232 -29.59 3.74 0.65
N GLY A 233 -29.21 2.61 1.25
CA GLY A 233 -30.19 1.70 1.81
C GLY A 233 -29.64 0.42 2.41
N SER A 234 -30.54 -0.53 2.68
CA SER A 234 -30.17 -1.83 3.22
C SER A 234 -29.15 -2.53 2.30
N PRO A 235 -28.01 -2.99 2.82
CA PRO A 235 -26.97 -3.55 1.97
C PRO A 235 -27.35 -4.92 1.40
N LEU A 236 -28.38 -5.59 1.94
CA LEU A 236 -28.93 -6.83 1.39
C LEU A 236 -29.90 -6.61 0.21
N ASP A 237 -30.35 -5.38 -0.02
CA ASP A 237 -31.07 -5.04 -1.25
C ASP A 237 -30.08 -4.97 -2.42
N LYS A 238 -30.33 -5.76 -3.47
CA LYS A 238 -29.50 -5.81 -4.68
C LYS A 238 -29.47 -4.47 -5.44
N ASN A 239 -30.44 -3.61 -5.15
CA ASN A 239 -30.55 -2.26 -5.68
C ASN A 239 -29.73 -1.23 -4.92
N THR A 240 -29.28 -1.50 -3.70
CA THR A 240 -28.47 -0.55 -2.94
C THR A 240 -27.11 -0.34 -3.60
N ASP A 241 -26.70 0.92 -3.66
CA ASP A 241 -25.38 1.33 -4.14
C ASP A 241 -24.49 1.76 -2.96
N ILE A 242 -25.08 2.30 -1.89
CA ILE A 242 -24.38 2.79 -0.69
C ILE A 242 -24.96 2.12 0.56
N GLY A 243 -24.18 1.21 1.15
CA GLY A 243 -24.48 0.61 2.45
C GLY A 243 -24.09 1.50 3.63
N PRO A 244 -24.24 1.02 4.88
CA PRO A 244 -23.67 1.68 6.04
C PRO A 244 -22.14 1.60 6.07
N LEU A 245 -21.50 2.52 6.78
CA LEU A 245 -20.12 2.36 7.21
C LEU A 245 -20.03 1.22 8.25
N VAL A 246 -18.84 0.63 8.37
CA VAL A 246 -18.66 -0.59 9.18
C VAL A 246 -18.99 -0.41 10.67
N ASP A 247 -18.74 0.78 11.22
CA ASP A 247 -18.85 1.04 12.66
C ASP A 247 -19.12 2.53 12.95
N LEU A 248 -19.65 2.83 14.13
CA LEU A 248 -19.89 4.20 14.60
C LEU A 248 -18.60 5.04 14.63
N THR A 249 -17.47 4.47 15.06
CA THR A 249 -16.17 5.16 15.08
C THR A 249 -15.74 5.62 13.69
N GLN A 250 -16.08 4.83 12.66
CA GLN A 250 -15.80 5.18 11.28
C GLN A 250 -16.73 6.29 10.78
N LEU A 251 -18.01 6.26 11.14
CA LEU A 251 -18.95 7.33 10.83
C LEU A 251 -18.52 8.66 11.44
N ASP A 252 -18.11 8.66 12.71
CA ASP A 252 -17.66 9.86 13.42
C ASP A 252 -16.37 10.41 12.82
N ARG A 253 -15.42 9.53 12.44
CA ARG A 253 -14.20 9.93 11.73
C ARG A 253 -14.52 10.63 10.41
N VAL A 254 -15.39 10.04 9.58
CA VAL A 254 -15.76 10.61 8.27
C VAL A 254 -16.42 11.98 8.46
N LYS A 255 -17.41 12.08 9.36
CA LYS A 255 -18.08 13.36 9.67
C LYS A 255 -17.10 14.42 10.15
N GLY A 256 -16.18 14.05 11.04
CA GLY A 256 -15.16 14.97 11.57
C GLY A 256 -14.24 15.53 10.48
N LEU A 257 -13.76 14.67 9.57
CA LEU A 257 -12.89 15.10 8.46
C LEU A 257 -13.63 15.97 7.44
N VAL A 258 -14.89 15.67 7.13
CA VAL A 258 -15.73 16.51 6.25
C VAL A 258 -15.96 17.89 6.88
N ALA A 259 -16.30 17.94 8.17
CA ALA A 259 -16.50 19.21 8.89
C ALA A 259 -15.22 20.06 8.93
N GLU A 260 -14.06 19.45 9.19
CA GLU A 260 -12.79 20.17 9.19
C GLU A 260 -12.38 20.61 7.77
N GLY A 261 -12.62 19.79 6.75
CA GLY A 261 -12.43 20.17 5.36
C GLY A 261 -13.24 21.40 4.96
N ALA A 262 -14.50 21.46 5.41
CA ALA A 262 -15.37 22.62 5.19
C ALA A 262 -14.88 23.88 5.94
N ARG A 263 -14.42 23.73 7.19
CA ARG A 263 -13.74 24.82 7.93
C ARG A 263 -12.52 25.37 7.20
N GLN A 264 -11.80 24.52 6.49
CA GLN A 264 -10.64 24.86 5.67
C GLN A 264 -11.00 25.35 4.25
N GLY A 265 -12.27 25.68 4.00
CA GLY A 265 -12.74 26.33 2.77
C GLY A 265 -13.30 25.41 1.69
N ALA A 266 -13.37 24.10 1.92
CA ALA A 266 -14.01 23.19 0.96
C ALA A 266 -15.54 23.35 0.94
N VAL A 267 -16.13 23.37 -0.25
CA VAL A 267 -17.58 23.34 -0.42
C VAL A 267 -18.04 21.90 -0.55
N CYS A 268 -18.67 21.36 0.49
CA CYS A 268 -19.13 19.98 0.54
C CYS A 268 -20.59 19.88 0.06
N TRP A 269 -20.79 19.31 -1.12
CA TRP A 269 -22.11 19.02 -1.68
C TRP A 269 -22.49 17.56 -1.42
N GLN A 270 -23.75 17.33 -1.08
CA GLN A 270 -24.36 16.00 -0.90
C GLN A 270 -25.69 15.97 -1.67
N PRO A 271 -26.13 14.81 -2.16
CA PRO A 271 -27.45 14.68 -2.78
C PRO A 271 -28.56 14.90 -1.75
N ASP A 272 -29.69 15.42 -2.19
CA ASP A 272 -30.91 15.50 -1.37
C ASP A 272 -31.52 14.10 -1.24
N ALA A 273 -31.16 13.39 -0.17
CA ALA A 273 -31.60 12.03 0.08
C ALA A 273 -31.77 11.80 1.59
N ALA A 274 -32.84 11.12 1.96
CA ALA A 274 -33.06 10.69 3.33
C ALA A 274 -32.12 9.54 3.68
N LEU A 275 -31.48 9.63 4.86
CA LEU A 275 -30.75 8.50 5.42
C LEU A 275 -31.72 7.51 6.09
N PRO A 276 -31.43 6.20 6.06
CA PRO A 276 -32.17 5.23 6.86
C PRO A 276 -32.18 5.61 8.36
N SER A 277 -33.26 5.28 9.05
CA SER A 277 -33.48 5.67 10.46
C SER A 277 -32.53 5.00 11.48
N SER A 278 -31.82 3.95 11.06
CA SER A 278 -30.90 3.20 11.90
C SER A 278 -29.75 2.65 11.07
N GLY A 279 -28.56 2.54 11.68
CA GLY A 279 -27.33 2.11 11.01
C GLY A 279 -26.37 3.28 10.76
N TYR A 280 -25.15 2.97 10.35
CA TYR A 280 -24.06 3.95 10.28
C TYR A 280 -23.92 4.58 8.90
N TYR A 281 -24.98 5.20 8.40
CA TYR A 281 -25.00 5.75 7.04
C TYR A 281 -24.39 7.15 6.97
N HIS A 282 -23.68 7.41 5.87
CA HIS A 282 -23.19 8.73 5.47
C HIS A 282 -23.51 8.96 4.00
N LEU A 283 -24.02 10.14 3.66
CA LEU A 283 -24.30 10.48 2.25
C LEU A 283 -22.99 10.59 1.44
N PRO A 284 -23.00 10.20 0.16
CA PRO A 284 -21.97 10.58 -0.80
C PRO A 284 -21.66 12.09 -0.74
N THR A 285 -20.39 12.45 -0.51
CA THR A 285 -19.96 13.86 -0.43
C THR A 285 -18.97 14.20 -1.53
N LEU A 286 -19.26 15.27 -2.27
CA LEU A 286 -18.35 15.89 -3.23
C LEU A 286 -17.86 17.21 -2.65
N ALA A 287 -16.57 17.29 -2.31
CA ALA A 287 -15.92 18.50 -1.85
C ALA A 287 -15.23 19.21 -3.03
N THR A 288 -15.71 20.41 -3.37
CA THR A 288 -15.14 21.28 -4.42
C THR A 288 -14.41 22.48 -3.80
N GLY A 289 -13.57 23.16 -4.59
CA GLY A 289 -12.77 24.29 -4.09
C GLY A 289 -11.70 23.87 -3.08
N VAL A 290 -11.27 22.60 -3.16
CA VAL A 290 -10.30 22.04 -2.22
C VAL A 290 -8.91 22.55 -2.60
N SER A 291 -8.23 23.23 -1.67
CA SER A 291 -6.83 23.60 -1.86
C SER A 291 -5.91 22.40 -1.60
N PRO A 292 -4.69 22.37 -2.17
CA PRO A 292 -3.74 21.28 -1.91
C PRO A 292 -3.40 21.09 -0.43
N ALA A 293 -3.52 22.13 0.40
CA ALA A 293 -3.25 22.06 1.85
C ALA A 293 -4.45 21.61 2.68
N ASN A 294 -5.65 21.51 2.09
CA ASN A 294 -6.86 21.10 2.81
C ASN A 294 -6.76 19.64 3.28
N ILE A 295 -7.29 19.35 4.47
CA ILE A 295 -7.27 18.03 5.08
C ILE A 295 -7.89 16.95 4.17
N LEU A 296 -8.93 17.28 3.39
CA LEU A 296 -9.56 16.34 2.46
C LEU A 296 -8.67 16.00 1.24
N ALA A 297 -7.64 16.81 0.96
CA ALA A 297 -6.63 16.54 -0.06
C ALA A 297 -5.38 15.80 0.50
N GLN A 298 -5.17 15.83 1.81
CA GLN A 298 -3.95 15.29 2.43
C GLN A 298 -4.18 13.99 3.22
N GLU A 299 -5.32 13.88 3.89
CA GLU A 299 -5.64 12.77 4.79
C GLU A 299 -6.58 11.75 4.14
N GLU A 300 -6.37 10.48 4.50
CA GLU A 300 -7.27 9.39 4.13
C GLU A 300 -8.56 9.46 4.96
N VAL A 301 -9.67 9.76 4.28
CA VAL A 301 -11.01 9.84 4.89
C VAL A 301 -11.58 8.45 5.16
N PHE A 302 -11.38 7.54 4.20
CA PHE A 302 -11.87 6.15 4.24
C PHE A 302 -13.40 6.08 4.41
N GLY A 303 -14.10 6.85 3.59
CA GLY A 303 -15.55 6.97 3.55
C GLY A 303 -15.97 7.58 2.21
N PRO A 304 -17.28 7.80 1.98
CA PRO A 304 -17.82 8.12 0.64
C PRO A 304 -17.61 9.61 0.27
N VAL A 305 -16.36 10.08 0.33
CA VAL A 305 -15.98 11.50 0.21
C VAL A 305 -14.94 11.69 -0.89
N LEU A 306 -15.30 12.48 -1.89
CA LEU A 306 -14.42 12.87 -2.99
C LEU A 306 -13.94 14.30 -2.81
N ALA A 307 -12.62 14.52 -2.86
CA ALA A 307 -12.03 15.86 -2.89
C ALA A 307 -11.60 16.24 -4.31
N THR A 308 -12.01 17.41 -4.78
CA THR A 308 -11.77 17.87 -6.16
C THR A 308 -10.85 19.08 -6.20
N MET A 309 -9.81 18.97 -7.02
CA MET A 309 -8.87 20.05 -7.36
C MET A 309 -8.77 20.17 -8.89
N THR A 310 -8.36 21.34 -9.37
CA THR A 310 -8.11 21.56 -10.80
C THR A 310 -6.61 21.65 -11.11
N PHE A 311 -6.26 21.46 -12.38
CA PHE A 311 -4.92 21.73 -12.92
C PHE A 311 -5.03 22.35 -14.32
N ARG A 312 -3.96 23.03 -14.77
CA ARG A 312 -3.90 23.73 -16.05
C ARG A 312 -3.13 22.96 -17.11
N ASN A 313 -2.04 22.30 -16.70
CA ASN A 313 -1.16 21.54 -17.58
C ASN A 313 -0.72 20.21 -16.97
N THR A 314 -0.11 19.37 -17.79
CA THR A 314 0.34 18.02 -17.46
C THR A 314 1.32 18.00 -16.28
N GLU A 315 2.25 18.94 -16.22
CA GLU A 315 3.27 19.03 -15.17
C GLU A 315 2.63 19.33 -13.82
N GLU A 316 1.67 20.27 -13.78
CA GLU A 316 0.90 20.60 -12.58
C GLU A 316 0.06 19.41 -12.10
N ALA A 317 -0.55 18.65 -13.02
CA ALA A 317 -1.29 17.43 -12.67
C ALA A 317 -0.40 16.39 -11.97
N ILE A 318 0.81 16.17 -12.51
CA ILE A 318 1.80 15.24 -11.95
C ILE A 318 2.29 15.72 -10.58
N GLU A 319 2.56 17.02 -10.45
CA GLU A 319 2.98 17.62 -9.18
C GLU A 319 1.90 17.44 -8.10
N LEU A 320 0.65 17.81 -8.40
CA LEU A 320 -0.47 17.69 -7.47
C LEU A 320 -0.74 16.24 -7.08
N ALA A 321 -0.71 15.30 -8.04
CA ALA A 321 -0.90 13.88 -7.78
C ALA A 321 0.17 13.34 -6.81
N ASN A 322 1.42 13.75 -7.03
CA ASN A 322 2.58 13.34 -6.24
C ASN A 322 2.73 14.11 -4.93
N ASN A 323 2.00 15.20 -4.71
CA ASN A 323 2.04 16.02 -3.49
C ASN A 323 1.22 15.36 -2.36
N THR A 324 1.73 14.23 -1.88
CA THR A 324 1.16 13.44 -0.79
C THR A 324 2.24 12.55 -0.18
N ARG A 325 2.10 12.20 1.10
CA ARG A 325 2.97 11.20 1.74
C ARG A 325 2.70 9.77 1.26
N TYR A 326 1.54 9.54 0.66
CA TYR A 326 1.09 8.24 0.14
C TYR A 326 1.65 7.94 -1.25
N GLY A 327 1.44 6.71 -1.73
CA GLY A 327 1.85 6.27 -3.05
C GLY A 327 1.30 4.89 -3.40
N LEU A 328 -0.01 4.66 -3.22
CA LEU A 328 -0.62 3.35 -3.43
C LEU A 328 -1.05 3.12 -4.88
N ALA A 329 -2.07 3.85 -5.34
CA ALA A 329 -2.58 3.75 -6.70
C ALA A 329 -2.82 5.13 -7.32
N ALA A 330 -3.01 5.16 -8.63
CA ALA A 330 -3.49 6.32 -9.37
C ALA A 330 -4.27 5.89 -10.62
N SER A 331 -5.11 6.78 -11.14
CA SER A 331 -5.86 6.60 -12.37
C SER A 331 -5.65 7.81 -13.29
N VAL A 332 -5.45 7.58 -14.57
CA VAL A 332 -5.23 8.59 -15.61
C VAL A 332 -6.25 8.41 -16.72
N TRP A 333 -6.98 9.47 -17.06
CA TRP A 333 -8.01 9.48 -18.08
C TRP A 333 -7.66 10.45 -19.20
N SER A 334 -7.47 9.92 -20.40
CA SER A 334 -7.17 10.65 -21.64
C SER A 334 -7.36 9.71 -22.84
N GLU A 335 -7.96 10.18 -23.93
CA GLU A 335 -8.04 9.41 -25.18
C GLU A 335 -6.72 9.46 -25.98
N ASN A 336 -5.76 10.31 -25.58
CA ASN A 336 -4.45 10.38 -26.19
C ASN A 336 -3.47 9.40 -25.51
N VAL A 337 -3.11 8.35 -26.26
CA VAL A 337 -2.15 7.33 -25.82
C VAL A 337 -0.78 7.90 -25.41
N ASN A 338 -0.30 8.95 -26.07
CA ASN A 338 0.99 9.57 -25.74
C ASN A 338 0.90 10.28 -24.39
N LEU A 339 -0.18 11.02 -24.14
CA LEU A 339 -0.38 11.74 -22.90
C LEU A 339 -0.52 10.76 -21.72
N ALA A 340 -1.38 9.75 -21.87
CA ALA A 340 -1.59 8.75 -20.83
C ALA A 340 -0.29 8.00 -20.47
N LEU A 341 0.46 7.53 -21.48
CA LEU A 341 1.72 6.81 -21.28
C LEU A 341 2.89 7.71 -20.89
N HIS A 342 2.81 9.02 -21.15
CA HIS A 342 3.77 10.01 -20.63
C HIS A 342 3.55 10.26 -19.13
N VAL A 343 2.29 10.41 -18.70
CA VAL A 343 1.94 10.73 -17.31
C VAL A 343 2.13 9.53 -16.39
N ALA A 344 1.64 8.35 -16.78
CA ALA A 344 1.62 7.16 -15.94
C ALA A 344 2.96 6.82 -15.23
N PRO A 345 4.12 6.75 -15.91
CA PRO A 345 5.40 6.41 -15.27
C PRO A 345 5.94 7.51 -14.33
N GLN A 346 5.40 8.73 -14.40
CA GLN A 346 5.84 9.84 -13.56
C GLN A 346 5.10 9.89 -12.22
N LEU A 347 3.96 9.20 -12.11
CA LEU A 347 3.19 9.09 -10.87
C LEU A 347 3.91 8.18 -9.86
N LYS A 348 4.05 8.66 -8.63
CA LYS A 348 4.68 7.93 -7.53
C LYS A 348 3.66 7.04 -6.83
N ALA A 349 3.14 6.07 -7.58
CA ALA A 349 2.18 5.08 -7.15
C ALA A 349 2.68 3.66 -7.48
N GLY A 350 2.20 2.67 -6.73
CA GLY A 350 2.51 1.27 -7.02
C GLY A 350 1.71 0.67 -8.16
N VAL A 351 0.52 1.19 -8.41
CA VAL A 351 -0.35 0.81 -9.52
C VAL A 351 -0.88 2.07 -10.20
N VAL A 352 -0.87 2.07 -11.54
CA VAL A 352 -1.48 3.14 -12.35
C VAL A 352 -2.41 2.49 -13.35
N TRP A 353 -3.67 2.92 -13.35
CA TRP A 353 -4.67 2.51 -14.34
C TRP A 353 -4.86 3.61 -15.37
N VAL A 354 -4.90 3.25 -16.65
CA VAL A 354 -5.21 4.16 -17.76
C VAL A 354 -6.64 3.87 -18.22
N ASN A 355 -7.47 4.91 -18.28
CA ASN A 355 -8.89 4.86 -18.67
C ASN A 355 -9.69 3.79 -17.89
N GLY A 356 -9.39 3.68 -16.60
CA GLY A 356 -10.01 2.74 -15.67
C GLY A 356 -9.52 2.95 -14.24
N THR A 357 -10.15 2.27 -13.28
CA THR A 357 -9.74 2.30 -11.87
C THR A 357 -10.16 1.02 -11.16
N ASN A 358 -9.56 0.72 -10.01
CA ASN A 358 -9.90 -0.44 -9.17
C ASN A 358 -9.88 -1.79 -9.93
N MET A 359 -8.99 -1.92 -10.92
CA MET A 359 -8.84 -3.16 -11.70
C MET A 359 -7.86 -4.10 -10.99
N PHE A 360 -8.37 -5.24 -10.52
CA PHE A 360 -7.60 -6.23 -9.78
C PHE A 360 -7.62 -7.59 -10.48
N ASP A 361 -6.47 -8.25 -10.53
CA ASP A 361 -6.36 -9.67 -10.83
C ASP A 361 -5.28 -10.30 -9.97
N ALA A 362 -5.43 -11.59 -9.68
CA ALA A 362 -4.47 -12.35 -8.89
C ALA A 362 -3.07 -12.43 -9.51
N ALA A 363 -2.93 -12.19 -10.82
CA ALA A 363 -1.66 -12.18 -11.53
C ALA A 363 -0.92 -10.84 -11.50
N CYS A 364 -1.55 -9.76 -11.03
CA CYS A 364 -0.96 -8.42 -11.00
C CYS A 364 -0.47 -8.09 -9.59
N GLY A 365 0.81 -7.76 -9.44
CA GLY A 365 1.35 -7.29 -8.17
C GLY A 365 0.81 -5.91 -7.78
N PHE A 366 0.15 -5.82 -6.64
CA PHE A 366 -0.36 -4.59 -6.04
C PHE A 366 0.47 -4.24 -4.79
N GLY A 367 0.78 -2.97 -4.57
CA GLY A 367 1.27 -2.53 -3.27
C GLY A 367 1.89 -1.14 -3.23
N GLY A 368 2.15 -0.62 -2.04
CA GLY A 368 2.50 0.80 -1.83
C GLY A 368 3.91 1.26 -2.22
N TYR A 369 4.04 2.57 -2.37
CA TYR A 369 5.25 3.39 -2.25
C TYR A 369 5.11 4.33 -1.03
N ARG A 370 6.24 4.88 -0.55
CA ARG A 370 6.27 5.90 0.53
C ARG A 370 5.56 5.42 1.81
N GLU A 371 4.67 6.22 2.39
CA GLU A 371 3.92 5.85 3.60
C GLU A 371 2.71 4.93 3.33
N SER A 372 2.47 4.55 2.07
CA SER A 372 1.54 3.47 1.71
C SER A 372 2.15 2.07 1.90
N GLY A 373 3.42 1.99 2.33
CA GLY A 373 4.05 0.73 2.72
C GLY A 373 5.02 0.18 1.68
N PHE A 374 5.29 -1.13 1.77
CA PHE A 374 6.26 -1.84 0.93
C PHE A 374 5.97 -3.35 0.90
N GLY A 375 6.46 -3.99 -0.17
CA GLY A 375 6.06 -5.34 -0.58
C GLY A 375 5.06 -5.27 -1.73
N ARG A 376 4.69 -6.44 -2.26
CA ARG A 376 3.63 -6.59 -3.25
C ARG A 376 2.77 -7.80 -2.91
N GLU A 377 1.49 -7.73 -3.22
CA GLU A 377 0.53 -8.82 -3.12
C GLU A 377 -0.03 -9.16 -4.51
N GLY A 378 -0.14 -10.44 -4.83
CA GLY A 378 -0.51 -10.90 -6.17
C GLY A 378 0.69 -11.00 -7.14
N GLY A 379 0.47 -11.71 -8.24
CA GLY A 379 1.45 -11.92 -9.29
C GLY A 379 2.68 -12.71 -8.85
N ARG A 380 3.71 -12.67 -9.70
CA ARG A 380 5.00 -13.29 -9.42
C ARG A 380 5.76 -12.51 -8.35
N GLU A 381 5.57 -11.20 -8.33
CA GLU A 381 6.16 -10.25 -7.40
C GLU A 381 5.74 -10.58 -5.96
N GLY A 382 4.45 -10.84 -5.73
CA GLY A 382 3.94 -11.20 -4.41
C GLY A 382 4.38 -12.58 -3.91
N MET A 383 4.74 -13.51 -4.80
CA MET A 383 5.33 -14.79 -4.37
C MET A 383 6.68 -14.59 -3.68
N PHE A 384 7.51 -13.65 -4.16
CA PHE A 384 8.80 -13.36 -3.52
C PHE A 384 8.65 -12.85 -2.09
N GLU A 385 7.50 -12.28 -1.71
CA GLU A 385 7.25 -11.86 -0.33
C GLU A 385 7.20 -13.01 0.66
N TYR A 386 6.86 -14.22 0.21
CA TYR A 386 6.73 -15.43 1.03
C TYR A 386 7.87 -16.43 0.83
N LEU A 387 8.86 -16.06 0.00
CA LEU A 387 10.02 -16.89 -0.30
C LEU A 387 11.31 -16.32 0.32
N THR A 388 12.23 -17.23 0.59
CA THR A 388 13.62 -16.95 0.94
C THR A 388 14.55 -17.90 0.18
N ALA A 389 15.81 -17.49 -0.01
CA ALA A 389 16.79 -18.32 -0.68
C ALA A 389 17.11 -19.59 0.14
N LYS A 390 17.26 -20.73 -0.55
CA LYS A 390 17.86 -21.96 -0.05
C LYS A 390 19.37 -21.72 0.04
N LEU A 391 19.81 -20.97 1.06
CA LEU A 391 21.24 -20.72 1.28
C LEU A 391 21.93 -21.99 1.82
N PRO A 392 23.06 -22.43 1.22
CA PRO A 392 23.92 -23.41 1.87
C PRO A 392 24.55 -22.77 3.11
N LEU A 393 24.66 -23.52 4.20
CA LEU A 393 25.38 -23.07 5.40
C LEU A 393 26.86 -22.96 5.05
N GLY A 394 27.36 -21.72 4.97
CA GLY A 394 28.79 -21.46 4.86
C GLY A 394 29.53 -21.74 6.18
N PRO A 395 30.88 -21.81 6.16
CA PRO A 395 31.67 -21.92 7.38
C PRO A 395 31.41 -20.72 8.30
N VAL A 396 31.40 -20.96 9.61
CA VAL A 396 31.24 -19.90 10.62
C VAL A 396 32.39 -18.90 10.48
N ILE A 397 32.08 -17.69 10.02
CA ILE A 397 33.04 -16.59 9.98
C ILE A 397 33.13 -16.02 11.39
N LYS A 398 34.28 -16.24 12.06
CA LYS A 398 34.56 -15.56 13.33
C LYS A 398 34.81 -14.08 13.03
N PRO A 399 34.14 -13.14 13.72
CA PRO A 399 34.46 -11.73 13.63
C PRO A 399 35.95 -11.54 13.91
N ALA A 400 36.66 -10.81 13.06
CA ALA A 400 38.03 -10.44 13.36
C ALA A 400 38.03 -9.61 14.64
N THR A 401 38.79 -10.02 15.65
CA THR A 401 39.07 -9.21 16.82
C THR A 401 39.88 -8.00 16.39
N THR A 402 39.22 -6.86 16.19
CA THR A 402 39.90 -5.58 16.04
C THR A 402 40.51 -5.20 17.38
N SER A 403 41.84 -5.32 17.51
CA SER A 403 42.55 -4.62 18.57
C SER A 403 42.68 -3.16 18.16
N ALA A 404 42.05 -2.26 18.92
CA ALA A 404 42.33 -0.83 18.81
C ALA A 404 43.75 -0.60 19.33
N GLN A 405 44.74 -0.75 18.46
CA GLN A 405 46.11 -0.33 18.76
C GLN A 405 46.12 1.20 18.81
N PRO A 406 46.71 1.83 19.85
CA PRO A 406 46.93 3.27 19.88
C PRO A 406 47.72 3.68 18.63
N VAL A 407 47.24 4.70 17.93
CA VAL A 407 47.98 5.26 16.78
C VAL A 407 49.16 6.05 17.36
N GLU A 408 50.40 5.68 17.00
CA GLU A 408 51.55 6.53 17.30
C GLU A 408 51.33 7.91 16.67
N GLN A 409 51.26 8.95 17.50
CA GLN A 409 51.20 10.33 17.01
C GLN A 409 52.51 10.62 16.27
N ALA A 410 52.40 10.97 14.99
CA ALA A 410 53.54 11.40 14.22
C ALA A 410 53.95 12.81 14.68
N ASP A 411 55.18 12.96 15.15
CA ASP A 411 55.80 14.28 15.35
C ASP A 411 55.72 15.10 14.06
N GLY A 412 54.97 16.22 14.11
CA GLY A 412 55.08 17.36 13.20
C GLY A 412 55.32 17.08 11.72
N SER A 413 54.64 16.11 11.09
CA SER A 413 54.95 15.74 9.70
C SER A 413 54.50 16.82 8.71
N ALA A 414 55.43 17.37 7.91
CA ALA A 414 55.22 18.40 6.88
C ALA A 414 54.41 17.94 5.64
N ILE A 415 53.68 16.82 5.71
CA ILE A 415 52.98 16.21 4.58
C ILE A 415 51.48 16.17 4.85
N ASP A 416 50.68 16.88 4.04
CA ASP A 416 49.23 16.78 4.05
C ASP A 416 48.80 15.39 3.57
N ARG A 417 48.36 14.56 4.52
CA ARG A 417 47.80 13.22 4.29
C ARG A 417 46.38 13.10 4.87
N THR A 418 45.65 14.22 4.92
CA THR A 418 44.30 14.28 5.48
C THR A 418 43.27 14.21 4.37
N ALA A 419 42.69 13.02 4.20
CA ALA A 419 41.64 12.77 3.22
C ALA A 419 40.33 13.49 3.61
N LYS A 420 39.63 13.97 2.59
CA LYS A 420 38.35 14.68 2.69
C LYS A 420 37.17 13.73 2.44
N LEU A 421 35.95 14.19 2.70
CA LEU A 421 34.73 13.50 2.28
C LEU A 421 34.51 13.70 0.78
N PHE A 422 33.71 12.84 0.14
CA PHE A 422 33.31 13.00 -1.27
C PHE A 422 31.80 13.18 -1.37
N ILE A 423 31.36 14.40 -1.67
CA ILE A 423 29.94 14.77 -1.70
C ILE A 423 29.67 15.60 -2.95
N GLY A 424 28.64 15.22 -3.71
CA GLY A 424 28.21 15.97 -4.90
C GLY A 424 29.29 16.09 -5.98
N GLY A 425 30.08 15.03 -6.20
CA GLY A 425 31.09 15.00 -7.25
C GLY A 425 32.41 15.72 -6.93
N LYS A 426 32.64 16.14 -5.68
CA LYS A 426 33.87 16.81 -5.26
C LYS A 426 34.29 16.45 -3.84
N GLN A 427 35.56 16.72 -3.54
CA GLN A 427 36.07 16.62 -2.17
C GLN A 427 35.56 17.78 -1.30
N VAL A 428 35.11 17.47 -0.09
CA VAL A 428 34.63 18.46 0.90
C VAL A 428 35.21 18.18 2.28
N ARG A 429 35.50 19.24 3.04
CA ARG A 429 35.92 19.10 4.43
C ARG A 429 34.73 18.59 5.27
N PRO A 430 34.96 17.75 6.29
CA PRO A 430 33.90 17.41 7.23
C PRO A 430 33.43 18.67 7.94
N ASP A 431 32.12 18.81 8.12
CA ASP A 431 31.50 19.98 8.76
C ASP A 431 32.10 20.30 10.13
N GLY A 432 32.35 19.25 10.94
CA GLY A 432 32.95 19.39 12.27
C GLY A 432 34.44 19.74 12.26
N ASN A 433 35.11 19.75 11.09
CA ASN A 433 36.55 19.95 10.93
C ASN A 433 37.44 18.98 11.74
N TYR A 434 36.90 17.83 12.14
CA TYR A 434 37.66 16.78 12.80
C TYR A 434 38.07 15.69 11.80
N SER A 435 39.19 15.04 12.07
CA SER A 435 39.68 13.87 11.33
C SER A 435 39.94 12.71 12.29
N LEU A 436 39.87 11.49 11.75
CA LEU A 436 40.26 10.26 12.44
C LEU A 436 41.64 9.86 11.95
N ALA A 437 42.55 9.58 12.89
CA ALA A 437 43.86 9.01 12.58
C ALA A 437 43.71 7.54 12.16
N ILE A 438 44.31 7.17 11.03
CA ILE A 438 44.34 5.80 10.51
C ILE A 438 45.74 5.23 10.69
N ALA A 439 45.83 4.10 11.41
CA ALA A 439 47.07 3.37 11.59
C ALA A 439 47.20 2.19 10.63
N THR A 440 48.45 1.82 10.35
CA THR A 440 48.81 0.54 9.76
C THR A 440 48.61 -0.60 10.76
N ALA A 441 48.67 -1.86 10.30
CA ALA A 441 48.62 -3.05 11.18
C ALA A 441 49.71 -3.09 12.27
N LYS A 442 50.77 -2.27 12.13
CA LYS A 442 51.87 -2.14 13.10
C LYS A 442 51.74 -0.87 13.98
N GLY A 443 50.59 -0.18 13.98
CA GLY A 443 50.34 1.00 14.81
C GLY A 443 50.86 2.34 14.28
N LYS A 444 51.65 2.34 13.19
CA LYS A 444 52.18 3.58 12.58
C LYS A 444 51.09 4.39 11.86
N LEU A 445 51.07 5.72 12.02
CA LEU A 445 50.17 6.64 11.32
C LEU A 445 50.31 6.53 9.78
N ALA A 446 49.26 6.05 9.13
CA ALA A 446 49.14 5.98 7.67
C ALA A 446 48.64 7.30 7.08
N GLY A 447 47.69 7.95 7.74
CA GLY A 447 47.09 9.22 7.34
C GLY A 447 45.86 9.54 8.19
N GLU A 448 45.07 10.50 7.75
CA GLU A 448 43.83 10.88 8.43
C GLU A 448 42.65 10.87 7.47
N VAL A 449 41.44 10.62 7.99
CA VAL A 449 40.19 10.68 7.22
C VAL A 449 39.19 11.61 7.89
N GLY A 450 38.48 12.42 7.12
CA GLY A 450 37.47 13.32 7.67
C GLY A 450 36.39 12.60 8.49
N LEU A 451 36.12 13.07 9.70
CA LEU A 451 35.08 12.55 10.57
C LEU A 451 33.74 13.19 10.21
N GLY A 452 32.95 12.48 9.41
CA GLY A 452 31.63 12.95 8.96
C GLY A 452 30.61 13.08 10.09
N SER A 453 29.72 14.06 9.96
CA SER A 453 28.66 14.40 10.89
C SER A 453 27.26 14.21 10.28
N ARG A 454 26.22 14.44 11.09
CA ARG A 454 24.84 14.51 10.61
C ARG A 454 24.64 15.58 9.51
N LYS A 455 25.39 16.68 9.54
CA LYS A 455 25.28 17.73 8.51
C LYS A 455 25.87 17.26 7.19
N ASP A 456 27.03 16.60 7.21
CA ASP A 456 27.63 16.02 5.99
C ASP A 456 26.68 15.00 5.34
N ILE A 457 25.98 14.18 6.14
CA ILE A 457 24.96 13.26 5.64
C ILE A 457 23.78 14.03 5.00
N ARG A 458 23.32 15.13 5.60
CA ARG A 458 22.27 15.98 5.01
C ARG A 458 22.70 16.57 3.66
N ASP A 459 23.94 17.03 3.57
CA ASP A 459 24.49 17.61 2.35
C ASP A 459 24.63 16.54 1.26
N ALA A 460 25.06 15.33 1.62
CA ALA A 460 25.08 14.16 0.73
C ALA A 460 23.69 13.78 0.22
N VAL A 461 22.67 13.76 1.10
CA VAL A 461 21.28 13.51 0.70
C VAL A 461 20.76 14.60 -0.24
N SER A 462 21.06 15.87 0.05
CA SER A 462 20.68 16.99 -0.83
C SER A 462 21.32 16.89 -2.21
N ALA A 463 22.61 16.55 -2.27
CA ALA A 463 23.33 16.32 -3.53
C ALA A 463 22.73 15.14 -4.31
N ALA A 464 22.44 14.02 -3.65
CA ALA A 464 21.81 12.86 -4.28
C ALA A 464 20.40 13.17 -4.82
N ARG A 465 19.58 13.97 -4.10
CA ARG A 465 18.27 14.43 -4.59
C ARG A 465 18.40 15.41 -5.76
N GLY A 466 19.48 16.18 -5.81
CA GLY A 466 19.80 17.06 -6.93
C GLY A 466 20.18 16.33 -8.22
N ALA A 467 20.64 15.07 -8.13
CA ALA A 467 21.06 14.24 -9.26
C ALA A 467 19.86 13.64 -10.04
N LYS A 468 18.92 14.48 -10.46
CA LYS A 468 17.66 14.08 -11.10
C LYS A 468 17.83 13.31 -12.42
N ALA A 469 18.91 13.55 -13.15
CA ALA A 469 19.18 12.90 -14.43
C ALA A 469 19.59 11.42 -14.31
N TRP A 470 20.09 10.97 -13.14
CA TRP A 470 20.61 9.60 -13.00
C TRP A 470 19.51 8.52 -13.02
N PRO A 471 18.37 8.68 -12.30
CA PRO A 471 17.22 7.78 -12.44
C PRO A 471 16.67 7.70 -13.87
N GLU A 472 16.75 8.79 -14.64
CA GLU A 472 16.25 8.89 -16.02
C GLU A 472 17.26 8.42 -17.08
N ALA A 473 18.52 8.23 -16.70
CA ALA A 473 19.56 7.77 -17.60
C ALA A 473 19.17 6.44 -18.25
N THR A 474 19.59 6.23 -19.49
CA THR A 474 19.40 4.94 -20.16
C THR A 474 20.22 3.86 -19.45
N ALA A 475 19.82 2.59 -19.59
CA ALA A 475 20.63 1.48 -19.07
C ALA A 475 22.05 1.48 -19.65
N TYR A 476 22.18 1.87 -20.93
CA TYR A 476 23.47 2.05 -21.59
C TYR A 476 24.32 3.12 -20.90
N ASN A 477 23.77 4.32 -20.67
CA ASN A 477 24.51 5.41 -20.02
C ASN A 477 24.90 5.10 -18.57
N ARG A 478 24.14 4.27 -17.86
CA ARG A 478 24.53 3.80 -16.51
C ARG A 478 25.59 2.69 -16.55
N SER A 479 25.72 2.00 -17.68
CA SER A 479 26.66 0.89 -17.86
C SER A 479 28.05 1.33 -18.32
N GLN A 480 28.11 2.41 -19.11
CA GLN A 480 29.35 3.14 -19.39
C GLN A 480 29.80 3.89 -18.15
#